data_AF-A0A9E3Q738-F1
#
_entry.id   AF-A0A9E3Q738-F1
#
_cell.length_a   1.000
_cell.length_b   1.000
_cell.length_c   1.000
_cell.angle_alpha   90.00
_cell.angle_beta   90.00
_cell.angle_gamma   90.00
#
_symmetry.space_group_name_H-M   'P 1'
#
loop_
_entity.id
_entity.type
_entity.pdbx_description
1 polymer ?
#
loop_
_entity_poly.entity_id
_entity_poly.type
_entity_poly.pdbx_seq_one_letter_code
_entity_poly.pdbx_strand_id
1 'polypeptide(L)'
;MKRDEGRISVSARVPEPVSDWRRCQRRVGGVKTADCSASGRGSPPNPAWRRWNAGRRGAGIAGFLLSGALAWGGVSGEEPVRLTSGHLDLRVAYHADRTPPLELVIADGDARREYAAGDVILVVGETGRLELPMDFPPLGQMGEALWVLPQAQEPDLPFLGFSAEGNPTGVFAGPLAVRLVGIEGPGHFFLWQSGFGTFEFFMNSRDGLDPGDRFPLAVGSHSHANWGFTSNGVYRVTFHASGPGQGMATPLESLPTTFVFHVEPVPEPEPEPGAFALWQARHWPATTNPEVIGPDADPDADGRRNLEEYALGTDPTRADAPDTGQPWIQLEHGEGGVRVWVGVEVLADRSDLEIELLRSPFVGGAWGPVGAAPEVSEPVPGPEGAKVTLRWPGVVPLTEGGATLYRVRYQLKP
;
A
#
# COMPACT_ATOMS: atom_id res chain seq x y z
N MET A 1 21.00 8.99 -39.38
CA MET A 1 21.06 7.90 -38.38
C MET A 1 19.86 6.98 -38.58
N LYS A 2 20.03 5.66 -38.42
CA LYS A 2 18.96 4.72 -38.11
C LYS A 2 19.17 4.24 -36.67
N ARG A 3 18.12 3.79 -35.99
CA ARG A 3 18.26 2.98 -34.77
C ARG A 3 18.47 1.54 -35.22
N ASP A 4 19.48 0.86 -34.68
CA ASP A 4 19.65 -0.57 -34.90
C ASP A 4 18.85 -1.33 -33.83
N GLU A 5 17.97 -2.23 -34.27
CA GLU A 5 17.14 -3.06 -33.41
C GLU A 5 17.85 -4.40 -33.15
N GLY A 6 18.07 -4.75 -31.88
CA GLY A 6 18.67 -6.03 -31.50
C GLY A 6 17.86 -7.23 -32.01
N ARG A 7 18.40 -7.95 -33.01
CA ARG A 7 17.78 -9.15 -33.60
C ARG A 7 18.47 -10.42 -33.14
N ILE A 8 17.89 -11.10 -32.16
CA ILE A 8 18.16 -12.53 -31.96
C ILE A 8 17.27 -13.31 -32.96
N SER A 9 17.87 -14.14 -33.81
CA SER A 9 17.20 -14.85 -34.91
C SER A 9 17.55 -16.34 -34.91
N VAL A 10 16.79 -17.13 -34.15
CA VAL A 10 16.99 -18.59 -34.06
C VAL A 10 16.27 -19.30 -35.22
N SER A 11 17.02 -19.67 -36.27
CA SER A 11 16.48 -20.42 -37.40
C SER A 11 16.81 -21.92 -37.33
N ALA A 12 15.92 -22.72 -36.76
CA ALA A 12 16.01 -24.18 -36.86
C ALA A 12 15.61 -24.64 -38.26
N ARG A 13 16.56 -25.18 -39.05
CA ARG A 13 16.27 -25.81 -40.35
C ARG A 13 16.32 -27.34 -40.19
N VAL A 14 15.16 -27.99 -40.30
CA VAL A 14 15.04 -29.45 -40.19
C VAL A 14 15.71 -30.12 -41.41
N PRO A 15 16.59 -31.13 -41.22
CA PRO A 15 17.10 -31.94 -42.32
C PRO A 15 15.98 -32.76 -42.97
N GLU A 16 16.00 -32.95 -44.29
CA GLU A 16 14.98 -33.76 -44.96
C GLU A 16 14.98 -35.22 -44.45
N PRO A 17 13.81 -35.86 -44.33
CA PRO A 17 13.68 -37.17 -43.73
C PRO A 17 14.26 -38.25 -44.65
N VAL A 18 15.43 -38.78 -44.30
CA VAL A 18 16.06 -39.92 -45.01
C VAL A 18 15.19 -41.16 -44.85
N SER A 19 14.44 -41.47 -45.89
CA SER A 19 13.43 -42.53 -45.89
C SER A 19 14.01 -43.92 -46.19
N ASP A 20 14.64 -44.56 -45.20
CA ASP A 20 14.59 -46.02 -45.11
C ASP A 20 14.79 -46.55 -43.69
N TRP A 21 14.02 -47.56 -43.29
CA TRP A 21 14.05 -48.14 -41.95
C TRP A 21 14.10 -49.67 -42.00
N ARG A 22 15.32 -50.23 -42.10
CA ARG A 22 15.79 -51.49 -41.47
C ARG A 22 17.15 -51.95 -42.01
N ARG A 23 18.16 -52.04 -41.14
CA ARG A 23 19.12 -53.16 -41.17
C ARG A 23 19.55 -53.57 -39.76
N CYS A 24 19.08 -54.72 -39.32
CA CYS A 24 19.49 -55.35 -38.06
C CYS A 24 20.57 -56.41 -38.33
N GLN A 25 21.73 -56.35 -37.63
CA GLN A 25 22.67 -57.47 -37.56
C GLN A 25 23.72 -57.37 -36.42
N ARG A 26 23.64 -58.33 -35.47
CA ARG A 26 24.71 -59.26 -34.99
C ARG A 26 26.17 -58.71 -34.87
N ARG A 27 26.96 -58.98 -33.82
CA ARG A 27 26.97 -60.04 -32.79
C ARG A 27 27.60 -59.55 -31.46
N VAL A 28 27.21 -60.18 -30.34
CA VAL A 28 28.18 -60.81 -29.43
C VAL A 28 27.92 -62.34 -29.49
N GLY A 29 28.88 -63.17 -29.07
CA GLY A 29 28.88 -64.59 -29.43
C GLY A 29 27.78 -65.47 -28.81
N GLY A 30 26.98 -66.14 -29.65
CA GLY A 30 26.26 -67.36 -29.28
C GLY A 30 24.72 -67.29 -29.20
N VAL A 31 24.07 -68.24 -29.89
CA VAL A 31 22.78 -68.88 -29.54
C VAL A 31 21.50 -68.03 -29.33
N LYS A 32 20.72 -67.91 -30.42
CA LYS A 32 19.25 -68.15 -30.56
C LYS A 32 18.22 -67.73 -29.46
N THR A 33 17.25 -66.91 -29.91
CA THR A 33 15.75 -66.98 -29.72
C THR A 33 15.13 -66.98 -28.31
N ALA A 34 14.00 -66.31 -28.01
CA ALA A 34 13.13 -65.33 -28.72
C ALA A 34 12.20 -64.68 -27.62
N ASP A 35 10.97 -64.14 -27.79
CA ASP A 35 10.00 -63.97 -28.90
C ASP A 35 9.01 -62.81 -28.58
N CYS A 36 7.91 -62.62 -29.34
CA CYS A 36 6.92 -61.54 -29.18
C CYS A 36 5.57 -61.95 -28.55
N SER A 37 4.90 -60.99 -27.87
CA SER A 37 3.53 -61.11 -27.32
C SER A 37 2.81 -59.74 -27.31
N ALA A 38 1.49 -59.70 -27.06
CA ALA A 38 0.68 -58.46 -27.14
C ALA A 38 -0.67 -58.50 -26.38
N SER A 39 -1.30 -57.32 -26.25
CA SER A 39 -2.66 -57.03 -25.71
C SER A 39 -2.87 -57.15 -24.19
N GLY A 40 -3.83 -56.47 -23.55
CA GLY A 40 -4.69 -55.36 -24.01
C GLY A 40 -5.92 -55.08 -23.12
N ARG A 41 -6.54 -53.89 -23.29
CA ARG A 41 -7.89 -53.41 -22.84
C ARG A 41 -8.34 -53.62 -21.37
N GLY A 42 -8.83 -52.56 -20.71
CA GLY A 42 -9.82 -52.69 -19.63
C GLY A 42 -9.93 -51.50 -18.66
N SER A 43 -11.16 -51.02 -18.40
CA SER A 43 -11.53 -50.03 -17.36
C SER A 43 -13.06 -49.90 -17.28
N PRO A 44 -13.67 -49.42 -16.17
CA PRO A 44 -13.36 -49.59 -14.74
C PRO A 44 -14.50 -50.39 -14.03
N PRO A 45 -14.64 -50.45 -12.68
CA PRO A 45 -15.31 -49.35 -11.94
C PRO A 45 -14.88 -49.15 -10.46
N ASN A 46 -15.42 -48.11 -9.81
CA ASN A 46 -15.51 -47.90 -8.34
C ASN A 46 -16.82 -48.59 -7.81
N PRO A 47 -17.09 -48.85 -6.49
CA PRO A 47 -16.86 -47.90 -5.38
C PRO A 47 -16.45 -48.46 -3.98
N ALA A 48 -15.82 -47.58 -3.19
CA ALA A 48 -15.94 -47.34 -1.73
C ALA A 48 -16.25 -48.49 -0.72
N TRP A 49 -15.35 -48.67 0.28
CA TRP A 49 -15.68 -49.24 1.61
C TRP A 49 -14.96 -48.53 2.78
N ARG A 50 -15.41 -48.83 4.01
CA ARG A 50 -15.30 -47.99 5.22
C ARG A 50 -14.15 -48.35 6.17
N ARG A 51 -13.69 -47.33 6.92
CA ARG A 51 -13.22 -47.29 8.33
C ARG A 51 -12.65 -48.56 9.00
N TRP A 52 -11.54 -48.38 9.72
CA TRP A 52 -11.30 -49.05 11.01
C TRP A 52 -10.73 -48.06 12.06
N ASN A 53 -10.83 -48.39 13.35
CA ASN A 53 -10.54 -47.48 14.48
C ASN A 53 -9.57 -48.11 15.51
N ALA A 54 -8.46 -47.42 15.82
CA ALA A 54 -7.66 -47.57 17.05
C ALA A 54 -6.70 -46.36 17.19
N GLY A 55 -6.31 -45.89 18.39
CA GLY A 55 -6.85 -46.22 19.71
C GLY A 55 -5.94 -45.82 20.89
N ARG A 56 -6.36 -44.82 21.68
CA ARG A 56 -5.95 -44.46 23.07
C ARG A 56 -4.68 -43.57 23.31
N ARG A 57 -4.98 -42.43 23.94
CA ARG A 57 -4.35 -41.85 25.16
C ARG A 57 -2.93 -41.25 25.10
N GLY A 58 -2.89 -39.92 25.18
CA GLY A 58 -1.85 -39.10 25.81
C GLY A 58 -2.50 -37.78 26.27
N ALA A 59 -2.09 -37.21 27.41
CA ALA A 59 -2.71 -35.99 27.95
C ALA A 59 -1.74 -34.80 27.90
N GLY A 60 -2.25 -33.60 27.59
CA GLY A 60 -1.44 -32.39 27.48
C GLY A 60 -2.29 -31.12 27.50
N ILE A 61 -2.27 -30.44 28.66
CA ILE A 61 -2.51 -29.01 28.95
C ILE A 61 -3.21 -28.18 27.85
N ALA A 62 -4.41 -27.68 28.15
CA ALA A 62 -5.13 -26.75 27.29
C ALA A 62 -4.61 -25.30 27.44
N GLY A 63 -4.14 -24.70 26.34
CA GLY A 63 -3.93 -23.27 26.22
C GLY A 63 -5.07 -22.61 25.45
N PHE A 64 -5.91 -21.83 26.14
CA PHE A 64 -6.94 -21.02 25.49
C PHE A 64 -6.33 -19.70 25.00
N LEU A 65 -6.06 -19.59 23.69
CA LEU A 65 -5.88 -18.29 23.05
C LEU A 65 -7.27 -17.73 22.71
N LEU A 66 -7.71 -16.74 23.50
CA LEU A 66 -8.86 -15.92 23.15
C LEU A 66 -8.48 -14.99 22.00
N SER A 67 -8.77 -15.42 20.78
CA SER A 67 -8.77 -14.55 19.59
C SER A 67 -9.91 -13.53 19.73
N GLY A 68 -9.66 -12.46 20.47
CA GLY A 68 -10.55 -11.31 20.60
C GLY A 68 -10.65 -10.57 19.27
N ALA A 69 -11.54 -11.02 18.39
CA ALA A 69 -11.87 -10.30 17.17
C ALA A 69 -12.50 -8.95 17.55
N LEU A 70 -11.75 -7.87 17.29
CA LEU A 70 -12.32 -6.52 17.27
C LEU A 70 -13.43 -6.52 16.21
N ALA A 71 -14.68 -6.46 16.67
CA ALA A 71 -15.82 -6.26 15.79
C ALA A 71 -15.75 -4.80 15.30
N TRP A 72 -15.25 -4.62 14.07
CA TRP A 72 -15.36 -3.34 13.38
C TRP A 72 -16.85 -3.05 13.19
N GLY A 73 -17.37 -2.12 14.00
CA GLY A 73 -18.73 -1.61 13.82
C GLY A 73 -18.84 -1.02 12.42
N GLY A 74 -19.82 -1.48 11.64
CA GLY A 74 -19.98 -1.04 10.26
C GLY A 74 -20.26 0.46 10.22
N VAL A 75 -19.32 1.23 9.68
CA VAL A 75 -19.50 2.67 9.45
C VAL A 75 -20.63 2.86 8.45
N SER A 76 -21.64 3.65 8.81
CA SER A 76 -22.69 4.10 7.89
C SER A 76 -22.05 5.00 6.83
N GLY A 77 -22.06 4.56 5.57
CA GLY A 77 -21.32 5.19 4.48
C GLY A 77 -21.94 6.50 3.97
N GLU A 78 -21.73 7.57 4.71
CA GLU A 78 -21.87 8.97 4.26
C GLU A 78 -20.51 9.67 4.46
N GLU A 79 -20.13 10.58 3.57
CA GLU A 79 -18.81 11.23 3.61
C GLU A 79 -18.74 12.29 4.73
N PRO A 80 -17.66 12.37 5.53
CA PRO A 80 -17.55 13.35 6.60
C PRO A 80 -17.71 14.80 6.09
N VAL A 81 -18.57 15.57 6.76
CA VAL A 81 -18.90 16.94 6.38
C VAL A 81 -17.67 17.84 6.56
N ARG A 82 -17.19 18.41 5.45
CA ARG A 82 -16.07 19.36 5.46
C ARG A 82 -16.56 20.74 5.91
N LEU A 83 -16.19 21.15 7.12
CA LEU A 83 -16.52 22.45 7.69
C LEU A 83 -15.39 23.45 7.38
N THR A 84 -15.68 24.42 6.51
CA THR A 84 -14.72 25.37 5.91
C THR A 84 -14.92 26.82 6.34
N SER A 85 -16.02 27.13 7.02
CA SER A 85 -16.39 28.47 7.49
C SER A 85 -17.51 28.36 8.54
N GLY A 86 -17.89 29.49 9.16
CA GLY A 86 -18.98 29.56 10.14
C GLY A 86 -18.53 29.51 11.60
N HIS A 87 -19.46 29.78 12.52
CA HIS A 87 -19.22 29.77 13.96
C HIS A 87 -19.32 28.34 14.52
N LEU A 88 -18.18 27.74 14.83
CA LEU A 88 -18.05 26.36 15.30
C LEU A 88 -17.53 26.29 16.74
N ASP A 89 -17.87 25.22 17.44
CA ASP A 89 -17.38 24.97 18.79
C ASP A 89 -17.04 23.51 19.02
N LEU A 90 -15.85 23.24 19.57
CA LEU A 90 -15.58 21.99 20.27
C LEU A 90 -16.34 22.01 21.60
N ARG A 91 -17.57 21.52 21.58
CA ARG A 91 -18.49 21.62 22.72
C ARG A 91 -18.36 20.42 23.65
N VAL A 92 -18.27 20.69 24.96
CA VAL A 92 -18.43 19.66 26.00
C VAL A 92 -19.91 19.53 26.35
N ALA A 93 -20.52 18.39 26.01
CA ALA A 93 -21.92 18.09 26.31
C ALA A 93 -22.04 17.12 27.49
N TYR A 94 -23.01 17.34 28.40
CA TYR A 94 -23.29 16.44 29.53
C TYR A 94 -24.56 15.62 29.29
N HIS A 95 -24.45 14.31 29.48
CA HIS A 95 -25.53 13.33 29.35
C HIS A 95 -25.60 12.46 30.60
N ALA A 96 -26.59 12.73 31.46
CA ALA A 96 -26.77 12.05 32.76
C ALA A 96 -27.07 10.54 32.66
N ASP A 97 -27.44 10.06 31.49
CA ASP A 97 -27.80 8.68 31.15
C ASP A 97 -26.65 7.89 30.49
N ARG A 98 -25.52 8.53 30.18
CA ARG A 98 -24.36 7.90 29.52
C ARG A 98 -23.20 7.62 30.49
N THR A 99 -22.39 6.63 30.13
CA THR A 99 -21.10 6.32 30.78
C THR A 99 -20.02 6.16 29.70
N PRO A 100 -18.99 7.03 29.65
CA PRO A 100 -18.82 8.23 30.46
C PRO A 100 -19.89 9.32 30.12
N PRO A 101 -20.17 10.27 31.04
CA PRO A 101 -21.29 11.20 30.88
C PRO A 101 -20.93 12.53 30.19
N LEU A 102 -19.66 12.78 29.85
CA LEU A 102 -19.30 13.90 28.96
C LEU A 102 -19.05 13.39 27.54
N GLU A 103 -19.48 14.16 26.56
CA GLU A 103 -19.21 13.95 25.14
C GLU A 103 -18.54 15.20 24.54
N LEU A 104 -17.67 14.99 23.56
CA LEU A 104 -17.08 16.05 22.75
C LEU A 104 -17.68 15.98 21.34
N VAL A 105 -18.29 17.08 20.90
CA VAL A 105 -18.90 17.22 19.56
C VAL A 105 -18.44 18.52 18.92
N ILE A 106 -18.52 18.62 17.59
CA ILE A 106 -18.54 19.95 16.95
C ILE A 106 -19.97 20.45 16.92
N ALA A 107 -20.22 21.58 17.59
CA ALA A 107 -21.46 22.33 17.44
C ALA A 107 -21.26 23.42 16.37
N ASP A 108 -22.18 23.49 15.42
CA ASP A 108 -22.26 24.48 14.35
C ASP A 108 -23.42 25.42 14.68
N GLY A 109 -23.09 26.66 15.05
CA GLY A 109 -24.07 27.66 15.50
C GLY A 109 -24.94 28.21 14.38
N ASP A 110 -24.43 28.21 13.15
CA ASP A 110 -25.09 28.77 11.97
C ASP A 110 -26.10 27.76 11.38
N ALA A 111 -25.69 26.50 11.22
CA ALA A 111 -26.61 25.41 10.84
C ALA A 111 -27.47 24.91 12.01
N ARG A 112 -27.11 25.26 13.26
CA ARG A 112 -27.71 24.77 14.51
C ARG A 112 -27.71 23.25 14.61
N ARG A 113 -26.57 22.66 14.23
CA ARG A 113 -26.35 21.21 14.16
C ARG A 113 -25.17 20.80 15.04
N GLU A 114 -25.20 19.57 15.51
CA GLU A 114 -24.07 18.92 16.17
C GLU A 114 -23.58 17.77 15.30
N TYR A 115 -22.27 17.52 15.35
CA TYR A 115 -21.60 16.46 14.61
C TYR A 115 -20.69 15.66 15.55
N ALA A 116 -20.74 14.32 15.46
CA ALA A 116 -19.75 13.48 16.12
C ALA A 116 -18.40 13.60 15.41
N ALA A 117 -17.29 13.34 16.12
CA ALA A 117 -15.94 13.59 15.59
C ALA A 117 -15.57 12.78 14.33
N GLY A 118 -16.28 11.68 14.04
CA GLY A 118 -16.11 10.89 12.81
C GLY A 118 -16.93 11.41 11.62
N ASP A 119 -17.92 12.27 11.85
CA ASP A 119 -18.87 12.77 10.84
C ASP A 119 -18.42 14.10 10.21
N VAL A 120 -17.27 14.65 10.62
CA VAL A 120 -16.77 15.96 10.19
C VAL A 120 -15.26 15.98 9.95
N ILE A 121 -14.85 16.88 9.06
CA ILE A 121 -13.47 17.32 8.86
C ILE A 121 -13.45 18.84 9.05
N LEU A 122 -12.65 19.33 10.00
CA LEU A 122 -12.40 20.75 10.19
C LEU A 122 -11.34 21.20 9.18
N VAL A 123 -11.62 22.21 8.36
CA VAL A 123 -10.70 22.65 7.30
C VAL A 123 -10.01 23.94 7.70
N VAL A 124 -8.69 23.88 7.88
CA VAL A 124 -7.84 25.07 8.06
C VAL A 124 -7.37 25.48 6.67
N GLY A 125 -8.12 26.38 6.03
CA GLY A 125 -7.83 26.82 4.67
C GLY A 125 -6.48 27.51 4.52
N GLU A 126 -5.91 27.49 3.31
CA GLU A 126 -4.68 28.21 2.96
C GLU A 126 -4.81 29.74 3.17
N THR A 127 -6.05 30.27 3.21
CA THR A 127 -6.38 31.63 3.64
C THR A 127 -5.95 31.95 5.08
N GLY A 128 -5.82 30.92 5.93
CA GLY A 128 -5.28 31.02 7.30
C GLY A 128 -3.77 30.88 7.39
N ARG A 129 -3.05 30.73 6.27
CA ARG A 129 -1.59 30.66 6.24
C ARG A 129 -0.97 32.05 6.45
N LEU A 130 -0.07 32.14 7.42
CA LEU A 130 0.85 33.26 7.59
C LEU A 130 2.31 32.79 7.63
N GLU A 131 3.23 33.73 7.41
CA GLU A 131 4.67 33.54 7.65
C GLU A 131 5.05 34.35 8.89
N LEU A 132 5.79 33.74 9.82
CA LEU A 132 6.14 34.38 11.08
C LEU A 132 7.04 35.61 10.82
N PRO A 133 6.63 36.84 11.20
CA PRO A 133 7.35 38.07 10.84
C PRO A 133 8.64 38.29 11.64
N MET A 134 8.86 37.47 12.66
CA MET A 134 10.01 37.46 13.57
C MET A 134 10.04 36.09 14.29
N ASP A 135 11.12 35.77 14.99
CA ASP A 135 11.16 34.61 15.87
C ASP A 135 10.08 34.72 16.94
N PHE A 136 9.23 33.69 17.04
CA PHE A 136 8.07 33.67 17.92
C PHE A 136 7.95 32.32 18.66
N PRO A 137 8.82 32.03 19.65
CA PRO A 137 8.70 30.82 20.45
C PRO A 137 7.38 30.80 21.25
N PRO A 138 6.68 29.66 21.37
CA PRO A 138 7.05 28.33 20.89
C PRO A 138 6.61 28.00 19.45
N LEU A 139 5.88 28.90 18.77
CA LEU A 139 5.31 28.66 17.44
C LEU A 139 6.39 28.35 16.41
N GLY A 140 7.42 29.20 16.26
CA GLY A 140 8.47 29.00 15.26
C GLY A 140 9.48 30.16 15.14
N GLN A 141 10.31 30.09 14.11
CA GLN A 141 11.31 31.09 13.72
C GLN A 141 10.80 32.04 12.63
N MET A 142 11.48 33.17 12.42
CA MET A 142 11.16 34.11 11.34
C MET A 142 11.12 33.43 9.97
N GLY A 143 10.02 33.61 9.24
CA GLY A 143 9.81 33.03 7.90
C GLY A 143 9.30 31.59 7.89
N GLU A 144 9.16 30.92 9.04
CA GLU A 144 8.43 29.66 9.11
C GLU A 144 6.92 29.89 8.88
N ALA A 145 6.27 28.94 8.22
CA ALA A 145 4.83 29.01 7.93
C ALA A 145 4.00 28.52 9.12
N LEU A 146 2.83 29.13 9.31
CA LEU A 146 1.85 28.73 10.31
C LEU A 146 0.44 28.90 9.73
N TRP A 147 -0.38 27.86 9.82
CA TRP A 147 -1.78 27.90 9.44
C TRP A 147 -2.64 28.06 10.70
N VAL A 148 -3.50 29.08 10.73
CA VAL A 148 -4.22 29.49 11.95
C VAL A 148 -5.72 29.58 11.70
N LEU A 149 -6.53 28.95 12.55
CA LEU A 149 -7.92 29.38 12.79
C LEU A 149 -7.88 30.46 13.88
N PRO A 150 -8.20 31.74 13.57
CA PRO A 150 -8.01 32.84 14.50
C PRO A 150 -9.08 32.92 15.60
N GLN A 151 -8.70 33.46 16.77
CA GLN A 151 -9.62 33.76 17.89
C GLN A 151 -10.64 34.89 17.59
N ALA A 152 -10.54 35.50 16.42
CA ALA A 152 -11.42 36.55 15.92
C ALA A 152 -12.02 36.08 14.60
N GLN A 153 -13.29 36.37 14.36
CA GLN A 153 -14.02 35.80 13.22
C GLN A 153 -13.52 36.35 11.88
N GLU A 154 -12.89 35.48 11.08
CA GLU A 154 -12.64 35.72 9.66
C GLU A 154 -13.70 35.00 8.80
N PRO A 155 -14.25 35.61 7.73
CA PRO A 155 -15.37 35.02 6.99
C PRO A 155 -15.07 33.70 6.27
N ASP A 156 -13.85 33.56 5.75
CA ASP A 156 -13.42 32.47 4.88
C ASP A 156 -12.67 31.34 5.63
N LEU A 157 -12.87 31.25 6.96
CA LEU A 157 -12.29 30.23 7.84
C LEU A 157 -13.30 29.78 8.90
N PRO A 158 -13.18 28.55 9.43
CA PRO A 158 -13.93 28.15 10.62
C PRO A 158 -13.55 28.99 11.84
N PHE A 159 -14.53 29.69 12.42
CA PHE A 159 -14.36 30.42 13.67
C PHE A 159 -14.59 29.45 14.82
N LEU A 160 -13.53 28.73 15.21
CA LEU A 160 -13.58 27.56 16.09
C LEU A 160 -13.29 27.90 17.56
N GLY A 161 -14.29 27.70 18.42
CA GLY A 161 -14.21 27.94 19.85
C GLY A 161 -14.28 26.67 20.71
N PHE A 162 -14.43 26.91 22.01
CA PHE A 162 -14.83 25.92 23.01
C PHE A 162 -16.10 26.41 23.70
N SER A 163 -17.11 25.54 23.78
CA SER A 163 -18.37 25.85 24.46
C SER A 163 -18.71 24.81 25.52
N ALA A 164 -19.17 25.29 26.67
CA ALA A 164 -19.81 24.52 27.73
C ALA A 164 -21.24 25.02 27.97
N GLU A 165 -21.84 25.69 26.99
CA GLU A 165 -23.26 26.04 27.00
C GLU A 165 -24.18 24.80 26.98
N GLY A 166 -25.44 24.97 27.37
CA GLY A 166 -26.41 23.88 27.53
C GLY A 166 -26.19 22.98 28.75
N ASN A 167 -24.99 22.97 29.36
CA ASN A 167 -24.70 22.19 30.56
C ASN A 167 -25.53 22.67 31.78
N PRO A 168 -26.14 21.75 32.55
CA PRO A 168 -27.01 22.09 33.67
C PRO A 168 -26.25 22.66 34.89
N THR A 169 -26.79 23.73 35.46
CA THR A 169 -26.29 24.33 36.70
C THR A 169 -26.34 23.34 37.87
N GLY A 170 -25.25 23.21 38.62
CA GLY A 170 -25.19 22.39 39.83
C GLY A 170 -24.81 20.92 39.63
N VAL A 171 -24.53 20.47 38.38
CA VAL A 171 -23.91 19.15 38.12
C VAL A 171 -22.40 19.17 38.38
N PHE A 172 -21.75 20.33 38.24
CA PHE A 172 -20.31 20.50 38.44
C PHE A 172 -20.01 21.43 39.62
N ALA A 173 -18.93 21.13 40.34
CA ALA A 173 -18.44 21.90 41.49
C ALA A 173 -17.43 23.00 41.10
N GLY A 174 -17.15 23.18 39.81
CA GLY A 174 -16.10 24.06 39.29
C GLY A 174 -16.06 24.05 37.76
N PRO A 175 -15.05 24.67 37.14
CA PRO A 175 -14.90 24.69 35.68
C PRO A 175 -14.60 23.31 35.10
N LEU A 176 -14.97 23.13 33.84
CA LEU A 176 -14.50 22.03 33.00
C LEU A 176 -13.09 22.36 32.48
N ALA A 177 -12.42 21.35 31.91
CA ALA A 177 -11.23 21.54 31.10
C ALA A 177 -11.27 20.59 29.90
N VAL A 178 -10.90 21.09 28.72
CA VAL A 178 -10.63 20.24 27.54
C VAL A 178 -9.12 20.12 27.41
N ARG A 179 -8.60 18.90 27.53
CA ARG A 179 -7.17 18.59 27.49
C ARG A 179 -6.78 17.93 26.17
N LEU A 180 -5.64 18.31 25.59
CA LEU A 180 -5.01 17.60 24.49
C LEU A 180 -4.36 16.31 25.03
N VAL A 181 -4.65 15.17 24.41
CA VAL A 181 -4.22 13.84 24.90
C VAL A 181 -3.56 12.97 23.85
N GLY A 182 -3.56 13.40 22.59
CA GLY A 182 -2.87 12.75 21.48
C GLY A 182 -2.88 13.65 20.25
N ILE A 183 -1.86 13.51 19.41
CA ILE A 183 -1.80 14.15 18.10
C ILE A 183 -1.02 13.28 17.12
N GLU A 184 -1.53 13.21 15.89
CA GLU A 184 -0.84 12.65 14.73
C GLU A 184 -0.93 13.68 13.60
N GLY A 185 0.17 13.94 12.88
CA GLY A 185 0.20 14.90 11.78
C GLY A 185 1.61 15.31 11.36
N PRO A 186 1.75 16.08 10.26
CA PRO A 186 3.03 16.46 9.65
C PRO A 186 3.79 17.59 10.37
N GLY A 187 3.37 18.00 11.58
CA GLY A 187 3.98 19.10 12.33
C GLY A 187 3.38 19.24 13.73
N HIS A 188 3.60 20.38 14.38
CA HIS A 188 3.08 20.65 15.72
C HIS A 188 1.76 21.43 15.68
N PHE A 189 0.97 21.27 16.73
CA PHE A 189 -0.27 22.02 17.01
C PHE A 189 -0.09 22.90 18.25
N PHE A 190 -0.76 24.06 18.22
CA PHE A 190 -0.77 25.03 19.31
C PHE A 190 -2.17 25.57 19.53
N LEU A 191 -2.52 25.79 20.81
CA LEU A 191 -3.70 26.54 21.21
C LEU A 191 -3.29 27.72 22.09
N TRP A 192 -3.64 28.94 21.71
CA TRP A 192 -3.35 30.13 22.51
C TRP A 192 -4.43 31.22 22.39
N GLN A 193 -4.52 32.09 23.40
CA GLN A 193 -5.20 33.38 23.27
C GLN A 193 -4.19 34.53 23.25
N SER A 194 -4.54 35.60 22.56
CA SER A 194 -3.79 36.86 22.48
C SER A 194 -4.63 38.00 23.07
N GLY A 195 -3.98 38.84 23.89
CA GLY A 195 -4.59 39.95 24.60
C GLY A 195 -3.85 41.27 24.34
N PHE A 196 -3.82 42.16 25.34
CA PHE A 196 -3.15 43.46 25.27
C PHE A 196 -1.62 43.35 25.30
N GLY A 197 -1.02 42.80 24.24
CA GLY A 197 0.42 42.56 24.11
C GLY A 197 0.91 41.27 24.80
N THR A 198 0.00 40.40 25.23
CA THR A 198 0.29 39.13 25.92
C THR A 198 -0.25 37.94 25.12
N PHE A 199 0.44 36.81 25.18
CA PHE A 199 0.02 35.55 24.58
C PHE A 199 -0.01 34.47 25.68
N GLU A 200 -1.14 33.79 25.83
CA GLU A 200 -1.35 32.72 26.81
C GLU A 200 -1.53 31.40 26.05
N PHE A 201 -0.52 30.52 26.14
CA PHE A 201 -0.53 29.21 25.52
C PHE A 201 -1.19 28.18 26.44
N PHE A 202 -2.21 27.50 25.93
CA PHE A 202 -2.99 26.48 26.64
C PHE A 202 -2.61 25.05 26.22
N MET A 203 -2.11 24.88 24.99
CA MET A 203 -1.67 23.59 24.46
C MET A 203 -0.47 23.80 23.53
N ASN A 204 0.54 22.94 23.65
CA ASN A 204 1.76 22.99 22.86
C ASN A 204 2.25 21.56 22.53
N SER A 205 2.03 21.08 21.31
CA SER A 205 2.52 19.74 20.93
C SER A 205 4.00 19.71 20.49
N ARG A 206 4.80 20.72 20.85
CA ARG A 206 6.24 20.83 20.54
C ARG A 206 7.15 20.45 21.72
N ASP A 207 6.76 20.73 22.96
CA ASP A 207 7.52 20.37 24.17
C ASP A 207 7.05 19.07 24.85
N GLY A 208 5.85 18.58 24.54
CA GLY A 208 5.39 17.25 24.94
C GLY A 208 3.89 17.08 24.74
N LEU A 209 3.28 16.28 25.63
CA LEU A 209 1.87 16.35 26.00
C LEU A 209 1.76 15.99 27.48
N ASP A 210 1.29 16.91 28.32
CA ASP A 210 1.21 16.72 29.78
C ASP A 210 -0.15 17.18 30.38
N PRO A 211 -0.39 17.06 31.71
CA PRO A 211 -1.63 17.49 32.35
C PRO A 211 -1.97 18.99 32.23
N GLY A 212 -1.01 19.82 31.80
CA GLY A 212 -1.10 21.26 31.56
C GLY A 212 -1.62 21.67 30.20
N ASP A 213 -1.60 20.79 29.18
CA ASP A 213 -2.11 21.04 27.82
C ASP A 213 -3.65 21.09 27.78
N ARG A 214 -4.25 22.09 28.42
CA ARG A 214 -5.70 22.18 28.61
C ARG A 214 -6.23 23.61 28.50
N PHE A 215 -7.39 23.71 27.86
CA PHE A 215 -8.20 24.91 27.86
C PHE A 215 -9.21 24.86 29.02
N PRO A 216 -9.18 25.81 29.98
CA PRO A 216 -10.14 25.89 31.07
C PRO A 216 -11.46 26.51 30.60
N LEU A 217 -12.59 25.93 30.98
CA LEU A 217 -13.91 26.28 30.42
C LEU A 217 -14.97 26.32 31.52
N ALA A 218 -15.52 27.49 31.84
CA ALA A 218 -16.55 27.61 32.86
C ALA A 218 -17.88 27.02 32.36
N VAL A 219 -18.68 26.43 33.26
CA VAL A 219 -19.99 25.86 32.92
C VAL A 219 -20.91 26.98 32.42
N GLY A 220 -21.53 26.79 31.25
CA GLY A 220 -22.34 27.82 30.62
C GLY A 220 -21.54 28.96 29.99
N SER A 221 -20.23 28.78 29.74
CA SER A 221 -19.40 29.74 29.02
C SER A 221 -19.03 29.26 27.61
N HIS A 222 -18.64 30.24 26.81
CA HIS A 222 -18.21 30.14 25.42
C HIS A 222 -16.91 30.94 25.27
N SER A 223 -15.91 30.44 24.54
CA SER A 223 -14.64 31.15 24.35
C SER A 223 -13.91 30.74 23.06
N HIS A 224 -13.38 31.73 22.33
CA HIS A 224 -12.60 31.53 21.11
C HIS A 224 -11.10 31.62 21.36
N ALA A 225 -10.32 30.82 20.65
CA ALA A 225 -8.86 30.77 20.76
C ALA A 225 -8.24 30.58 19.37
N ASN A 226 -6.93 30.81 19.24
CA ASN A 226 -6.21 30.57 18.00
C ASN A 226 -5.76 29.11 17.95
N TRP A 227 -6.06 28.40 16.86
CA TRP A 227 -5.64 27.02 16.61
C TRP A 227 -4.58 27.04 15.51
N GLY A 228 -3.32 26.83 15.87
CA GLY A 228 -2.19 26.93 14.94
C GLY A 228 -1.56 25.58 14.60
N PHE A 229 -1.19 25.41 13.34
CA PHE A 229 -0.54 24.22 12.79
C PHE A 229 0.72 24.64 12.01
N THR A 230 1.88 24.03 12.27
CA THR A 230 3.16 24.44 11.63
C THR A 230 3.47 23.75 10.31
N SER A 231 2.59 22.87 9.83
CA SER A 231 2.68 22.19 8.53
C SER A 231 1.28 22.08 7.93
N ASN A 232 1.21 21.99 6.61
CA ASN A 232 0.00 21.59 5.89
C ASN A 232 -0.16 20.06 5.84
N GLY A 233 -1.40 19.57 5.78
CA GLY A 233 -1.74 18.14 5.72
C GLY A 233 -2.84 17.70 6.68
N VAL A 234 -3.02 16.38 6.80
CA VAL A 234 -4.03 15.79 7.69
C VAL A 234 -3.48 15.68 9.11
N TYR A 235 -4.20 16.27 10.05
CA TYR A 235 -3.96 16.13 11.48
C TYR A 235 -5.11 15.37 12.14
N ARG A 236 -4.78 14.53 13.12
CA ARG A 236 -5.71 13.85 14.02
C ARG A 236 -5.41 14.34 15.42
N VAL A 237 -6.30 15.15 15.98
CA VAL A 237 -6.09 15.81 17.27
C VAL A 237 -7.06 15.25 18.28
N THR A 238 -6.55 14.58 19.32
CA THR A 238 -7.34 13.86 20.31
C THR A 238 -7.49 14.69 21.59
N PHE A 239 -8.73 14.97 21.97
CA PHE A 239 -9.10 15.73 23.15
C PHE A 239 -9.82 14.88 24.19
N HIS A 240 -9.76 15.31 25.45
CA HIS A 240 -10.47 14.70 26.58
C HIS A 240 -11.05 15.80 27.46
N ALA A 241 -12.37 15.80 27.64
CA ALA A 241 -13.03 16.71 28.57
C ALA A 241 -13.08 16.11 29.98
N SER A 242 -12.88 16.93 31.01
CA SER A 242 -13.25 16.57 32.38
C SER A 242 -13.69 17.76 33.21
N GLY A 243 -14.38 17.50 34.33
CA GLY A 243 -14.83 18.52 35.28
C GLY A 243 -15.16 17.91 36.64
N PRO A 244 -14.99 18.65 37.75
CA PRO A 244 -15.27 18.13 39.09
C PRO A 244 -16.79 17.98 39.29
N GLY A 245 -17.27 16.76 39.49
CA GLY A 245 -18.69 16.48 39.71
C GLY A 245 -19.18 16.96 41.08
N GLN A 246 -20.36 17.57 41.14
CA GLN A 246 -20.92 18.10 42.37
C GLN A 246 -21.19 16.98 43.39
N GLY A 247 -20.45 17.00 44.50
CA GLY A 247 -20.53 15.98 45.56
C GLY A 247 -19.91 14.62 45.20
N MET A 248 -19.15 14.52 44.09
CA MET A 248 -18.51 13.28 43.66
C MET A 248 -17.01 13.27 43.94
N ALA A 249 -16.48 12.08 44.24
CA ALA A 249 -15.07 11.89 44.61
C ALA A 249 -14.12 11.78 43.39
N THR A 250 -14.68 11.46 42.22
CA THR A 250 -13.98 11.42 40.93
C THR A 250 -14.52 12.52 40.01
N PRO A 251 -13.73 13.03 39.05
CA PRO A 251 -14.25 13.87 37.98
C PRO A 251 -15.36 13.18 37.18
N LEU A 252 -16.16 14.00 36.50
CA LEU A 252 -16.86 13.60 35.29
C LEU A 252 -15.91 13.78 34.11
N GLU A 253 -15.91 12.83 33.18
CA GLU A 253 -14.94 12.76 32.08
C GLU A 253 -15.64 12.39 30.76
N SER A 254 -14.94 12.53 29.63
CA SER A 254 -15.35 12.01 28.32
C SER A 254 -14.50 10.81 27.90
N LEU A 255 -14.83 10.16 26.77
CA LEU A 255 -13.83 9.38 26.06
C LEU A 255 -12.79 10.32 25.41
N PRO A 256 -11.52 9.89 25.25
CA PRO A 256 -10.59 10.50 24.32
C PRO A 256 -11.21 10.49 22.91
N THR A 257 -11.40 11.68 22.35
CA THR A 257 -12.18 11.90 21.12
C THR A 257 -11.29 12.61 20.10
N THR A 258 -11.13 12.00 18.91
CA THR A 258 -10.18 12.44 17.88
C THR A 258 -10.90 13.15 16.75
N PHE A 259 -10.60 14.43 16.55
CA PHE A 259 -11.12 15.23 15.45
C PHE A 259 -10.09 15.29 14.32
N VAL A 260 -10.57 15.27 13.08
CA VAL A 260 -9.73 15.37 11.88
C VAL A 260 -9.69 16.82 11.42
N PHE A 261 -8.47 17.36 11.31
CA PHE A 261 -8.22 18.66 10.70
C PHE A 261 -7.52 18.44 9.35
N HIS A 262 -8.03 19.07 8.29
CA HIS A 262 -7.34 19.20 7.00
C HIS A 262 -6.74 20.59 6.94
N VAL A 263 -5.42 20.70 7.10
CA VAL A 263 -4.68 21.94 6.91
C VAL A 263 -4.30 22.03 5.44
N GLU A 264 -4.89 22.98 4.72
CA GLU A 264 -4.77 23.08 3.27
C GLU A 264 -3.53 23.88 2.83
N PRO A 265 -2.94 23.57 1.65
CA PRO A 265 -3.27 22.44 0.78
C PRO A 265 -2.82 21.12 1.42
N VAL A 266 -3.73 20.16 1.59
CA VAL A 266 -3.35 18.84 2.10
C VAL A 266 -2.44 18.19 1.06
N PRO A 267 -1.19 17.82 1.37
CA PRO A 267 -0.34 17.16 0.41
C PRO A 267 -0.99 15.87 -0.08
N GLU A 268 -1.00 15.66 -1.39
CA GLU A 268 -1.13 14.32 -1.92
C GLU A 268 0.03 13.47 -1.36
N PRO A 269 -0.20 12.21 -0.98
CA PRO A 269 0.89 11.36 -0.51
C PRO A 269 1.92 11.23 -1.63
N GLU A 270 3.14 11.76 -1.40
CA GLU A 270 4.31 11.51 -2.23
C GLU A 270 4.37 10.00 -2.54
N PRO A 271 4.35 9.58 -3.82
CA PRO A 271 4.28 8.17 -4.15
C PRO A 271 5.58 7.50 -3.70
N GLU A 272 5.47 6.66 -2.66
CA GLU A 272 6.55 5.81 -2.16
C GLU A 272 7.31 5.18 -3.35
N PRO A 273 8.63 5.37 -3.47
CA PRO A 273 9.36 4.98 -4.66
C PRO A 273 9.09 3.52 -5.03
N GLY A 274 8.50 3.30 -6.21
CA GLY A 274 8.14 1.97 -6.70
C GLY A 274 9.33 1.02 -6.66
N ALA A 275 9.08 -0.29 -6.60
CA ALA A 275 10.14 -1.27 -6.32
C ALA A 275 11.30 -1.25 -7.35
N PHE A 276 11.03 -0.84 -8.60
CA PHE A 276 12.06 -0.51 -9.60
C PHE A 276 12.90 0.74 -9.24
N ALA A 277 12.30 1.81 -8.72
CA ALA A 277 13.01 3.02 -8.30
C ALA A 277 13.91 2.79 -7.08
N LEU A 278 13.47 1.96 -6.12
CA LEU A 278 14.31 1.51 -5.00
C LEU A 278 15.49 0.62 -5.46
N TRP A 279 15.33 -0.10 -6.57
CA TRP A 279 16.41 -0.85 -7.21
C TRP A 279 17.37 0.08 -7.97
N GLN A 280 16.87 1.04 -8.76
CA GLN A 280 17.69 2.08 -9.41
C GLN A 280 18.57 2.81 -8.38
N ALA A 281 17.99 3.25 -7.26
CA ALA A 281 18.71 3.95 -6.21
C ALA A 281 19.77 3.08 -5.49
N ARG A 282 19.66 1.74 -5.55
CA ARG A 282 20.62 0.81 -4.97
C ARG A 282 21.85 0.64 -5.85
N HIS A 283 21.67 0.48 -7.16
CA HIS A 283 22.79 0.30 -8.10
C HIS A 283 23.42 1.65 -8.52
N TRP A 284 22.64 2.74 -8.49
CA TRP A 284 23.08 4.08 -8.87
C TRP A 284 22.66 5.20 -7.88
N PRO A 285 23.17 5.19 -6.63
CA PRO A 285 22.80 6.20 -5.61
C PRO A 285 23.22 7.65 -5.93
N ALA A 286 23.87 7.91 -7.07
CA ALA A 286 24.45 9.20 -7.44
C ALA A 286 24.24 9.62 -8.91
N THR A 287 23.36 8.95 -9.67
CA THR A 287 22.96 9.44 -11.01
C THR A 287 21.47 9.32 -11.24
N THR A 288 20.90 10.34 -11.88
CA THR A 288 19.50 10.42 -12.31
C THR A 288 19.36 10.37 -13.84
N ASN A 289 20.44 10.10 -14.58
CA ASN A 289 20.40 10.09 -16.06
C ASN A 289 19.55 8.91 -16.58
N PRO A 290 18.40 9.15 -17.24
CA PRO A 290 17.55 8.07 -17.76
C PRO A 290 18.22 7.25 -18.87
N GLU A 291 19.27 7.76 -19.53
CA GLU A 291 20.08 6.98 -20.48
C GLU A 291 20.96 5.90 -19.81
N VAL A 292 21.09 5.95 -18.48
CA VAL A 292 21.84 4.97 -17.67
C VAL A 292 20.89 4.15 -16.80
N ILE A 293 19.97 4.80 -16.08
CA ILE A 293 19.10 4.12 -15.10
C ILE A 293 17.72 3.73 -15.65
N GLY A 294 17.34 4.22 -16.83
CA GLY A 294 15.99 3.99 -17.39
C GLY A 294 15.71 2.51 -17.70
N PRO A 295 14.44 2.08 -17.76
CA PRO A 295 14.07 0.67 -17.94
C PRO A 295 14.53 0.04 -19.26
N ASP A 296 14.77 0.87 -20.28
CA ASP A 296 15.28 0.47 -21.60
C ASP A 296 16.81 0.66 -21.78
N ALA A 297 17.52 1.13 -20.75
CA ALA A 297 18.96 1.32 -20.82
C ALA A 297 19.73 0.00 -20.59
N ASP A 298 20.91 -0.06 -21.20
CA ASP A 298 21.90 -1.15 -21.18
C ASP A 298 23.26 -0.48 -20.91
N PRO A 299 23.63 -0.25 -19.63
CA PRO A 299 24.75 0.63 -19.28
C PRO A 299 26.10 -0.09 -19.13
N ASP A 300 26.12 -1.43 -19.09
CA ASP A 300 27.35 -2.24 -19.14
C ASP A 300 27.61 -2.93 -20.50
N ALA A 301 26.62 -2.89 -21.41
CA ALA A 301 26.66 -3.39 -22.78
C ALA A 301 26.70 -4.93 -22.91
N ASP A 302 26.13 -5.68 -21.97
CA ASP A 302 25.91 -7.13 -22.10
C ASP A 302 24.76 -7.49 -23.09
N GLY A 303 23.84 -6.54 -23.33
CA GLY A 303 22.69 -6.69 -24.25
C GLY A 303 21.33 -6.90 -23.57
N ARG A 304 21.30 -7.04 -22.24
CA ARG A 304 20.08 -6.94 -21.41
C ARG A 304 19.70 -5.47 -21.23
N ARG A 305 18.49 -5.25 -20.72
CA ARG A 305 18.02 -3.92 -20.32
C ARG A 305 17.70 -3.93 -18.83
N ASN A 306 17.87 -2.80 -18.16
CA ASN A 306 17.61 -2.63 -16.73
C ASN A 306 16.29 -3.25 -16.24
N LEU A 307 15.20 -3.20 -17.02
CA LEU A 307 13.92 -3.79 -16.64
C LEU A 307 13.90 -5.34 -16.71
N GLU A 308 14.69 -5.93 -17.60
CA GLU A 308 14.89 -7.39 -17.68
C GLU A 308 15.74 -7.85 -16.50
N GLU A 309 16.82 -7.14 -16.21
CA GLU A 309 17.70 -7.38 -15.07
C GLU A 309 17.00 -7.26 -13.73
N TYR A 310 16.17 -6.22 -13.58
CA TYR A 310 15.29 -6.05 -12.42
C TYR A 310 14.37 -7.26 -12.18
N ALA A 311 13.89 -7.90 -13.27
CA ALA A 311 13.06 -9.10 -13.20
C ALA A 311 13.87 -10.38 -12.89
N LEU A 312 15.11 -10.47 -13.37
CA LEU A 312 15.99 -11.62 -13.20
C LEU A 312 16.73 -11.62 -11.85
N GLY A 313 17.08 -10.45 -11.31
CA GLY A 313 17.88 -10.27 -10.09
C GLY A 313 19.36 -9.99 -10.31
N THR A 314 19.78 -9.60 -11.51
CA THR A 314 21.19 -9.36 -11.87
C THR A 314 21.69 -7.97 -11.42
N ASP A 315 22.99 -7.71 -11.57
CA ASP A 315 23.63 -6.43 -11.24
C ASP A 315 23.92 -5.63 -12.53
N PRO A 316 23.11 -4.61 -12.88
CA PRO A 316 23.15 -3.86 -14.14
C PRO A 316 24.36 -2.92 -14.28
N THR A 317 25.43 -3.22 -13.55
CA THR A 317 26.69 -2.48 -13.59
C THR A 317 27.87 -3.38 -13.97
N ARG A 318 27.58 -4.62 -14.39
CA ARG A 318 28.51 -5.75 -14.44
C ARG A 318 28.08 -6.81 -15.48
N ALA A 319 28.50 -6.59 -16.74
CA ALA A 319 28.17 -7.47 -17.86
C ALA A 319 28.31 -8.97 -17.51
N ASP A 320 27.19 -9.69 -17.60
CA ASP A 320 27.00 -10.98 -16.94
C ASP A 320 27.28 -12.16 -17.89
N ALA A 321 27.22 -13.39 -17.40
CA ALA A 321 27.32 -14.56 -18.29
C ALA A 321 26.07 -14.66 -19.20
N PRO A 322 26.19 -14.89 -20.52
CA PRO A 322 25.06 -14.76 -21.45
C PRO A 322 23.89 -15.70 -21.12
N ASP A 323 24.16 -16.90 -20.59
CA ASP A 323 23.16 -17.96 -20.47
C ASP A 323 22.30 -17.91 -19.19
N THR A 324 22.52 -16.95 -18.28
CA THR A 324 21.71 -16.80 -17.05
C THR A 324 20.34 -16.17 -17.35
N GLY A 325 19.26 -16.79 -16.84
CA GLY A 325 17.91 -16.23 -16.83
C GLY A 325 17.20 -16.04 -18.18
N GLN A 326 17.86 -16.30 -19.32
CA GLN A 326 17.29 -16.00 -20.64
C GLN A 326 16.00 -16.79 -20.94
N PRO A 327 15.06 -16.21 -21.71
CA PRO A 327 13.92 -16.94 -22.25
C PRO A 327 14.33 -18.15 -23.08
N TRP A 328 13.90 -19.34 -22.67
CA TRP A 328 14.26 -20.62 -23.28
C TRP A 328 13.10 -21.27 -24.04
N ILE A 329 13.43 -22.20 -24.93
CA ILE A 329 12.46 -22.99 -25.69
C ILE A 329 12.63 -24.48 -25.39
N GLN A 330 11.53 -25.17 -25.09
CA GLN A 330 11.49 -26.61 -24.86
C GLN A 330 10.50 -27.29 -25.80
N LEU A 331 10.85 -28.48 -26.31
CA LEU A 331 10.03 -29.29 -27.20
C LEU A 331 9.57 -30.57 -26.50
N GLU A 332 8.26 -30.71 -26.28
CA GLU A 332 7.64 -31.93 -25.76
C GLU A 332 7.03 -32.74 -26.91
N HIS A 333 7.31 -34.04 -26.96
CA HIS A 333 6.80 -34.95 -27.98
C HIS A 333 5.71 -35.84 -27.37
N GLY A 334 4.55 -35.92 -28.03
CA GLY A 334 3.44 -36.80 -27.61
C GLY A 334 2.70 -37.40 -28.81
N GLU A 335 1.70 -38.25 -28.53
CA GLU A 335 0.95 -38.98 -29.58
C GLU A 335 0.17 -38.07 -30.54
N GLY A 336 -0.02 -36.79 -30.20
CA GLY A 336 -0.63 -35.76 -31.04
C GLY A 336 0.35 -34.80 -31.74
N GLY A 337 1.67 -35.00 -31.63
CA GLY A 337 2.69 -34.15 -32.26
C GLY A 337 3.68 -33.51 -31.27
N VAL A 338 4.29 -32.39 -31.69
CA VAL A 338 5.23 -31.61 -30.87
C VAL A 338 4.52 -30.40 -30.26
N ARG A 339 4.64 -30.24 -28.94
CA ARG A 339 4.28 -29.00 -28.24
C ARG A 339 5.55 -28.19 -28.02
N VAL A 340 5.47 -26.89 -28.31
CA VAL A 340 6.54 -25.93 -28.05
C VAL A 340 6.21 -25.21 -26.75
N TRP A 341 7.19 -24.96 -25.90
CA TRP A 341 7.06 -24.12 -24.73
C TRP A 341 8.08 -23.00 -24.80
N VAL A 342 7.65 -21.78 -24.47
CA VAL A 342 8.57 -20.68 -24.13
C VAL A 342 8.52 -20.50 -22.62
N GLY A 343 9.68 -20.50 -21.98
CA GLY A 343 9.80 -20.32 -20.53
C GLY A 343 10.79 -19.22 -20.17
N VAL A 344 10.58 -18.57 -19.02
CA VAL A 344 11.54 -17.64 -18.41
C VAL A 344 11.48 -17.78 -16.90
N GLU A 345 12.61 -17.59 -16.22
CA GLU A 345 12.70 -17.64 -14.76
C GLU A 345 12.90 -16.21 -14.22
N VAL A 346 12.09 -15.79 -13.24
CA VAL A 346 12.08 -14.42 -12.69
C VAL A 346 11.90 -14.43 -11.18
N LEU A 347 12.28 -13.34 -10.50
CA LEU A 347 12.08 -13.18 -9.06
C LEU A 347 10.57 -13.15 -8.70
N ALA A 348 10.20 -13.94 -7.70
CA ALA A 348 8.81 -14.20 -7.31
C ALA A 348 8.14 -13.05 -6.53
N ASP A 349 8.91 -12.07 -6.08
CA ASP A 349 8.45 -10.89 -5.33
C ASP A 349 8.05 -9.70 -6.24
N ARG A 350 8.32 -9.79 -7.55
CA ARG A 350 8.07 -8.76 -8.58
C ARG A 350 6.60 -8.63 -8.97
N SER A 351 5.77 -8.36 -7.96
CA SER A 351 4.33 -8.12 -8.10
C SER A 351 4.01 -6.83 -8.87
N ASP A 352 4.98 -5.92 -9.01
CA ASP A 352 4.95 -4.69 -9.80
C ASP A 352 5.19 -4.90 -11.31
N LEU A 353 5.72 -6.05 -11.73
CA LEU A 353 5.93 -6.38 -13.14
C LEU A 353 4.71 -7.04 -13.80
N GLU A 354 4.43 -6.64 -15.03
CA GLU A 354 3.68 -7.42 -16.02
C GLU A 354 4.67 -8.07 -17.00
N ILE A 355 4.52 -9.37 -17.23
CA ILE A 355 5.40 -10.15 -18.12
C ILE A 355 4.54 -10.94 -19.10
N GLU A 356 4.75 -10.69 -20.39
CA GLU A 356 3.91 -11.20 -21.46
C GLU A 356 4.72 -11.85 -22.58
N LEU A 357 4.21 -12.96 -23.11
CA LEU A 357 4.70 -13.53 -24.37
C LEU A 357 3.97 -12.94 -25.58
N LEU A 358 4.72 -12.20 -26.39
CA LEU A 358 4.31 -11.70 -27.69
C LEU A 358 4.72 -12.68 -28.80
N ARG A 359 3.98 -12.66 -29.91
CA ARG A 359 4.27 -13.39 -31.15
C ARG A 359 4.16 -12.48 -32.38
N SER A 360 4.88 -12.84 -33.44
CA SER A 360 4.77 -12.20 -34.76
C SER A 360 4.89 -13.26 -35.88
N PRO A 361 4.07 -13.21 -36.94
CA PRO A 361 4.03 -14.26 -37.97
C PRO A 361 5.22 -14.23 -38.95
N PHE A 362 6.04 -13.18 -38.94
CA PHE A 362 7.25 -13.06 -39.77
C PHE A 362 8.18 -11.94 -39.24
N VAL A 363 9.44 -11.94 -39.68
CA VAL A 363 10.44 -10.90 -39.31
C VAL A 363 9.97 -9.52 -39.80
N GLY A 364 9.71 -8.61 -38.85
CA GLY A 364 9.18 -7.27 -39.13
C GLY A 364 7.65 -7.18 -39.23
N GLY A 365 6.93 -8.27 -38.95
CA GLY A 365 5.48 -8.24 -38.73
C GLY A 365 5.13 -7.65 -37.36
N ALA A 366 3.93 -7.09 -37.23
CA ALA A 366 3.45 -6.55 -35.96
C ALA A 366 3.43 -7.61 -34.85
N TRP A 367 3.86 -7.23 -33.65
CA TRP A 367 3.81 -8.07 -32.46
C TRP A 367 2.42 -8.00 -31.82
N GLY A 368 1.86 -9.17 -31.48
CA GLY A 368 0.60 -9.29 -30.75
C GLY A 368 0.67 -10.35 -29.66
N PRO A 369 -0.28 -10.34 -28.70
CA PRO A 369 -0.29 -11.29 -27.59
C PRO A 369 -0.42 -12.75 -28.07
N VAL A 370 0.19 -13.66 -27.31
CA VAL A 370 -0.14 -15.10 -27.43
C VAL A 370 -1.55 -15.39 -26.90
N GLY A 371 -2.04 -14.59 -25.93
CA GLY A 371 -3.45 -14.60 -25.48
C GLY A 371 -3.79 -15.64 -24.42
N ALA A 372 -2.80 -16.40 -23.94
CA ALA A 372 -2.90 -17.27 -22.78
C ALA A 372 -1.96 -16.76 -21.68
N ALA A 373 -2.39 -16.88 -20.42
CA ALA A 373 -1.51 -16.68 -19.27
C ALA A 373 -0.43 -17.78 -19.21
N PRO A 374 0.75 -17.51 -18.60
CA PRO A 374 1.73 -18.56 -18.33
C PRO A 374 1.20 -19.56 -17.30
N GLU A 375 1.65 -20.81 -17.42
CA GLU A 375 1.77 -21.70 -16.26
C GLU A 375 2.89 -21.14 -15.37
N VAL A 376 2.64 -21.04 -14.06
CA VAL A 376 3.58 -20.51 -13.08
C VAL A 376 4.03 -21.64 -12.17
N SER A 377 5.34 -21.80 -11.95
CA SER A 377 5.85 -22.79 -10.99
C SER A 377 5.64 -22.37 -9.54
N GLU A 378 5.73 -23.32 -8.62
CA GLU A 378 6.02 -23.00 -7.21
C GLU A 378 7.35 -22.21 -7.11
N PRO A 379 7.49 -21.27 -6.15
CA PRO A 379 8.74 -20.53 -5.97
C PRO A 379 9.89 -21.40 -5.48
N VAL A 380 11.04 -21.29 -6.14
CA VAL A 380 12.29 -21.98 -5.79
C VAL A 380 13.26 -20.99 -5.12
N PRO A 381 13.66 -21.18 -3.85
CA PRO A 381 14.61 -20.30 -3.18
C PRO A 381 16.01 -20.33 -3.81
N GLY A 382 16.57 -19.16 -4.12
CA GLY A 382 17.93 -18.96 -4.62
C GLY A 382 18.67 -17.82 -3.88
N PRO A 383 19.94 -17.55 -4.23
CA PRO A 383 20.77 -16.55 -3.56
C PRO A 383 20.32 -15.11 -3.79
N GLU A 384 19.72 -14.82 -4.95
CA GLU A 384 19.16 -13.50 -5.31
C GLU A 384 17.72 -13.29 -4.80
N GLY A 385 17.10 -14.33 -4.23
CA GLY A 385 15.69 -14.39 -3.86
C GLY A 385 15.02 -15.68 -4.33
N ALA A 386 13.73 -15.85 -4.04
CA ALA A 386 12.95 -16.95 -4.62
C ALA A 386 12.55 -16.62 -6.06
N LYS A 387 12.70 -17.59 -6.98
CA LYS A 387 12.35 -17.44 -8.39
C LYS A 387 11.20 -18.36 -8.81
N VAL A 388 10.42 -17.92 -9.79
CA VAL A 388 9.36 -18.71 -10.44
C VAL A 388 9.64 -18.83 -11.94
N THR A 389 9.33 -19.99 -12.50
CA THR A 389 9.26 -20.16 -13.95
C THR A 389 7.89 -19.75 -14.46
N LEU A 390 7.84 -18.83 -15.42
CA LEU A 390 6.67 -18.52 -16.24
C LEU A 390 6.79 -19.28 -17.56
N ARG A 391 5.80 -20.11 -17.91
CA ARG A 391 5.87 -21.04 -19.05
C ARG A 391 4.61 -20.99 -19.91
N TRP A 392 4.72 -20.58 -21.17
CA TRP A 392 3.58 -20.48 -22.09
C TRP A 392 3.49 -21.69 -23.04
N PRO A 393 2.33 -22.34 -23.18
CA PRO A 393 2.12 -23.40 -24.14
C PRO A 393 1.93 -22.84 -25.57
N GLY A 394 2.87 -23.17 -26.46
CA GLY A 394 2.82 -22.87 -27.89
C GLY A 394 2.41 -24.09 -28.72
N VAL A 395 1.37 -23.91 -29.54
CA VAL A 395 1.05 -24.86 -30.62
C VAL A 395 1.60 -24.29 -31.93
N VAL A 396 2.65 -24.93 -32.45
CA VAL A 396 3.19 -24.65 -33.79
C VAL A 396 2.88 -25.87 -34.67
N PRO A 397 2.00 -25.76 -35.69
CA PRO A 397 1.75 -26.84 -36.62
C PRO A 397 3.04 -27.19 -37.38
N LEU A 398 3.45 -28.46 -37.36
CA LEU A 398 4.66 -28.95 -38.05
C LEU A 398 4.57 -28.90 -39.60
N THR A 399 3.52 -28.29 -40.16
CA THR A 399 3.12 -28.40 -41.56
C THR A 399 2.91 -27.07 -42.28
N GLU A 400 2.98 -25.93 -41.59
CA GLU A 400 2.88 -24.61 -42.22
C GLU A 400 4.26 -23.99 -42.42
N GLY A 401 4.57 -23.54 -43.65
CA GLY A 401 5.89 -23.02 -44.03
C GLY A 401 6.23 -21.61 -43.53
N GLY A 402 5.68 -21.19 -42.39
CA GLY A 402 5.86 -19.88 -41.79
C GLY A 402 6.65 -19.93 -40.48
N ALA A 403 7.62 -19.02 -40.30
CA ALA A 403 8.40 -18.91 -39.07
C ALA A 403 7.71 -17.97 -38.07
N THR A 404 6.95 -18.53 -37.13
CA THR A 404 6.40 -17.77 -36.00
C THR A 404 7.52 -17.35 -35.07
N LEU A 405 7.64 -16.05 -34.82
CA LEU A 405 8.57 -15.45 -33.88
C LEU A 405 7.90 -15.23 -32.53
N TYR A 406 8.70 -15.28 -31.46
CA TYR A 406 8.27 -15.06 -30.08
C TYR A 406 9.19 -14.04 -29.40
N ARG A 407 8.65 -13.24 -28.48
CA ARG A 407 9.40 -12.29 -27.63
C ARG A 407 8.74 -12.20 -26.26
N VAL A 408 9.53 -12.31 -25.19
CA VAL A 408 9.10 -11.92 -23.85
C VAL A 408 9.16 -10.39 -23.74
N ARG A 409 8.12 -9.79 -23.16
CA ARG A 409 8.03 -8.37 -22.84
C ARG A 409 7.84 -8.23 -21.33
N TYR A 410 8.62 -7.32 -20.74
CA TYR A 410 8.51 -6.89 -19.35
C TYR A 410 7.98 -5.45 -19.35
N GLN A 411 7.06 -5.12 -18.44
CA GLN A 411 6.55 -3.76 -18.20
C GLN A 411 6.34 -3.55 -16.70
N LEU A 412 6.52 -2.32 -16.22
CA LEU A 412 6.06 -1.92 -14.89
C LEU A 412 4.54 -1.66 -14.94
N LYS A 413 3.84 -2.04 -13.87
CA LYS A 413 2.45 -1.64 -13.64
C LYS A 413 2.37 -0.17 -13.20
N PRO A 414 1.27 0.55 -13.51
CA PRO A 414 0.99 1.87 -12.95
C PRO A 414 0.72 1.82 -11.44
#